data_AF-A0A961RX40-F1
#
_entry.id   AF-A0A961RX40-F1
#
_cell.length_a   1.000
_cell.length_b   1.000
_cell.length_c   1.000
_cell.angle_alpha   90.00
_cell.angle_beta   90.00
_cell.angle_gamma   90.00
#
_symmetry.space_group_name_H-M   'P 1'
#
loop_
_entity.id
_entity.type
_entity.pdbx_description
1 polymer ?
#
loop_
_entity_poly.entity_id
_entity_poly.type
_entity_poly.pdbx_seq_one_letter_code
_entity_poly.pdbx_strand_id
1 'polypeptide(L)'
;AFGAMIGPFQVGSRIIELLYGQRHHPVIVGIMANAALVAGVALLLAIGSGAPAAIAFAAFFGTGQGLAHIIRGAIPLAIFGADGYGRLTGNLGFFRILVTACAPVTIAAVSDAVGNRWAIAAIVAMAAISLLALLPLRRYATA
;
A
#
# COMPACT_ATOMS: atom_id res chain seq x y z
N ALA A 1 -16.66 4.87 13.58
CA ALA A 1 -17.49 4.71 12.37
C ALA A 1 -16.68 4.76 11.08
N PHE A 2 -15.94 5.83 10.79
CA PHE A 2 -15.25 5.98 9.49
C PHE A 2 -14.20 4.90 9.15
N GLY A 3 -13.47 4.37 10.14
CA GLY A 3 -12.52 3.27 9.90
C GLY A 3 -13.14 1.99 9.31
N ALA A 4 -14.43 1.75 9.56
CA ALA A 4 -15.15 0.61 8.98
C ALA A 4 -15.33 0.73 7.46
N MET A 5 -15.23 1.95 6.90
CA MET A 5 -15.35 2.17 5.45
C MET A 5 -14.15 1.66 4.65
N ILE A 6 -13.00 1.42 5.30
CA ILE A 6 -11.82 0.85 4.66
C ILE A 6 -12.16 -0.49 4.00
N GLY A 7 -12.92 -1.35 4.69
CA GLY A 7 -13.31 -2.68 4.21
C GLY A 7 -14.10 -2.65 2.89
N PRO A 8 -15.22 -1.92 2.82
CA PRO A 8 -15.96 -1.73 1.57
C PRO A 8 -15.13 -1.23 0.40
N PHE A 9 -14.26 -0.22 0.59
CA PHE A 9 -13.37 0.26 -0.46
C PHE A 9 -12.31 -0.77 -0.86
N GLN A 10 -11.80 -1.53 0.11
CA GLN A 10 -10.87 -2.63 -0.12
C GLN A 10 -11.50 -3.72 -0.98
N VAL A 11 -12.73 -4.14 -0.67
CA VAL A 11 -13.45 -5.15 -1.45
C VAL A 11 -13.82 -4.59 -2.84
N GLY A 12 -14.34 -3.37 -2.91
CA GLY A 12 -14.69 -2.71 -4.17
C GLY A 12 -13.51 -2.62 -5.14
N SER A 13 -12.32 -2.27 -4.64
CA SER A 13 -11.11 -2.22 -5.46
C SER A 13 -10.74 -3.58 -6.06
N ARG A 14 -10.93 -4.67 -5.30
CA ARG A 14 -10.69 -6.04 -5.80
C ARG A 14 -11.73 -6.46 -6.83
N ILE A 15 -12.99 -6.06 -6.67
CA ILE A 15 -14.03 -6.32 -7.68
C ILE A 15 -13.69 -5.60 -8.98
N ILE A 16 -13.30 -4.32 -8.90
CA ILE A 16 -12.86 -3.55 -10.07
C ILE A 16 -11.65 -4.22 -10.73
N GLU A 17 -10.67 -4.65 -9.94
CA GLU A 17 -9.50 -5.36 -10.44
C GLU A 17 -9.85 -6.71 -11.09
N LEU A 18 -10.83 -7.45 -10.56
CA LEU A 18 -11.28 -8.69 -11.18
C LEU A 18 -11.97 -8.45 -12.53
N LEU A 19 -12.70 -7.33 -12.66
CA LEU A 19 -13.42 -6.97 -13.88
C LEU A 19 -12.51 -6.34 -14.95
N TYR A 20 -11.50 -5.57 -14.56
CA TYR A 20 -10.69 -4.75 -15.46
C TYR A 20 -9.17 -5.00 -15.37
N GLY A 21 -8.67 -5.68 -14.34
CA GLY A 21 -7.25 -5.84 -14.04
C GLY A 21 -6.48 -6.69 -15.06
N GLN A 22 -7.15 -7.59 -15.79
CA GLN A 22 -6.55 -8.34 -16.91
C GLN A 22 -6.02 -7.42 -18.03
N ARG A 23 -6.42 -6.13 -18.06
CA ARG A 23 -5.97 -5.14 -19.05
C ARG A 23 -4.68 -4.42 -18.65
N HIS A 24 -4.19 -4.61 -17.43
CA HIS A 24 -3.04 -3.88 -16.91
C HIS A 24 -1.97 -4.83 -16.37
N HIS A 25 -0.71 -4.54 -16.70
CA HIS A 25 0.42 -5.30 -16.16
C HIS A 25 0.47 -5.15 -14.61
N PRO A 26 0.74 -6.22 -13.84
CA PRO A 26 0.71 -6.18 -12.37
C PRO A 26 1.57 -5.09 -11.72
N VAL A 27 2.67 -4.71 -12.38
CA VAL A 27 3.53 -3.60 -11.94
C VAL A 27 2.80 -2.25 -11.99
N ILE A 28 2.01 -2.00 -13.03
CA ILE A 28 1.24 -0.75 -13.18
C ILE A 28 0.16 -0.67 -12.12
N VAL A 29 -0.58 -1.77 -11.92
CA VAL A 29 -1.55 -1.90 -10.83
C VAL A 29 -0.87 -1.66 -9.49
N GLY A 30 0.36 -2.16 -9.31
CA GLY A 30 1.11 -1.97 -8.08
C GLY A 30 1.53 -0.53 -7.79
N ILE A 31 1.89 0.21 -8.83
CA ILE A 31 2.19 1.63 -8.72
C ILE A 31 0.92 2.41 -8.38
N MET A 32 -0.21 2.12 -9.04
CA MET A 32 -1.51 2.74 -8.73
C MET A 32 -1.93 2.45 -7.29
N ALA A 33 -1.81 1.21 -6.85
CA ALA A 33 -2.14 0.78 -5.48
C ALA A 33 -1.28 1.53 -4.45
N ASN A 34 0.04 1.57 -4.65
CA ASN A 34 0.94 2.22 -3.70
C ASN A 34 0.80 3.76 -3.75
N ALA A 35 0.51 4.35 -4.92
CA ALA A 35 0.17 5.77 -5.03
C ALA A 35 -1.13 6.10 -4.27
N ALA A 36 -2.15 5.25 -4.35
CA ALA A 36 -3.37 5.40 -3.56
C ALA A 36 -3.10 5.31 -2.05
N LEU A 37 -2.23 4.41 -1.60
CA LEU A 37 -1.81 4.34 -0.20
C LEU A 37 -1.12 5.63 0.26
N VAL A 38 -0.15 6.12 -0.52
CA VAL A 38 0.55 7.39 -0.25
C VAL A 38 -0.44 8.54 -0.16
N ALA A 39 -1.34 8.66 -1.15
CA ALA A 39 -2.35 9.70 -1.18
C ALA A 39 -3.27 9.63 0.06
N GLY A 40 -3.75 8.42 0.41
CA GLY A 40 -4.60 8.23 1.57
C GLY A 40 -3.97 8.74 2.86
N VAL A 41 -2.74 8.30 3.16
CA VAL A 41 -2.05 8.73 4.40
C VAL A 41 -1.66 10.21 4.33
N ALA A 42 -1.26 10.73 3.17
CA ALA A 42 -0.93 12.15 3.00
C ALA A 42 -2.15 13.06 3.20
N LEU A 43 -3.36 12.62 2.83
CA LEU A 43 -4.59 13.38 3.05
C LEU A 43 -4.89 13.58 4.54
N LEU A 44 -4.48 12.66 5.41
CA LEU A 44 -4.58 12.85 6.87
C LEU A 44 -3.74 14.03 7.36
N LEU A 45 -2.62 14.35 6.71
CA LEU A 45 -1.79 15.52 7.03
C LEU A 45 -2.36 16.81 6.43
N ALA A 46 -2.93 16.73 5.23
CA ALA A 46 -3.36 17.90 4.47
C ALA A 46 -4.73 18.44 4.91
N ILE A 47 -5.70 17.56 5.16
CA ILE A 47 -7.09 17.95 5.48
C ILE A 47 -7.28 18.12 7.00
N GLY A 48 -6.42 17.53 7.82
CA GLY A 48 -6.52 17.58 9.28
C GLY A 48 -7.58 16.62 9.83
N SER A 49 -8.21 16.99 10.95
CA SER A 49 -9.18 16.16 11.65
C SER A 49 -10.61 16.43 11.19
N GLY A 50 -11.35 15.39 10.78
CA GLY A 50 -12.77 15.49 10.46
C GLY A 50 -13.32 14.33 9.63
N ALA A 51 -14.65 14.27 9.50
CA ALA A 51 -15.33 13.25 8.71
C ALA A 51 -14.86 13.21 7.23
N PRO A 52 -14.68 14.35 6.51
CA PRO A 52 -14.23 14.32 5.12
C PRO A 52 -12.82 13.75 4.96
N ALA A 53 -11.89 14.12 5.87
CA ALA A 53 -10.53 13.59 5.88
C ALA A 53 -10.53 12.07 6.11
N ALA A 54 -11.34 11.60 7.06
CA ALA A 54 -11.44 10.18 7.38
C ALA A 54 -12.05 9.36 6.23
N ILE A 55 -13.05 9.89 5.53
CA ILE A 55 -13.67 9.25 4.36
C ILE A 55 -12.68 9.20 3.19
N ALA A 56 -12.00 10.31 2.89
CA ALA A 56 -11.00 10.36 1.83
C ALA A 56 -9.84 9.40 2.12
N PHE A 57 -9.32 9.40 3.35
CA PHE A 57 -8.35 8.41 3.81
C PHE A 57 -8.87 6.99 3.59
N ALA A 58 -10.07 6.66 4.06
CA ALA A 58 -10.63 5.32 3.94
C ALA A 58 -10.79 4.87 2.48
N ALA A 59 -11.17 5.78 1.58
CA ALA A 59 -11.32 5.53 0.15
C ALA A 59 -9.98 5.18 -0.50
N PHE A 60 -8.99 6.05 -0.35
CA PHE A 60 -7.66 5.87 -0.97
C PHE A 60 -6.87 4.75 -0.32
N PHE A 61 -6.82 4.71 1.02
CA PHE A 61 -6.12 3.68 1.77
C PHE A 61 -6.76 2.31 1.59
N GLY A 62 -8.10 2.21 1.66
CA GLY A 62 -8.83 0.96 1.44
C GLY A 62 -8.60 0.40 0.03
N THR A 63 -8.71 1.25 -0.99
CA THR A 63 -8.43 0.87 -2.39
C THR A 63 -6.99 0.41 -2.56
N GLY A 64 -6.02 1.21 -2.09
CA GLY A 64 -4.61 0.88 -2.17
C GLY A 64 -4.25 -0.42 -1.44
N GLN A 65 -4.81 -0.65 -0.25
CA GLN A 65 -4.61 -1.91 0.49
C GLN A 65 -5.23 -3.09 -0.24
N GLY A 66 -6.43 -2.94 -0.81
CA GLY A 66 -7.13 -4.01 -1.52
C GLY A 66 -6.29 -4.56 -2.67
N LEU A 67 -5.75 -3.66 -3.47
CA LEU A 67 -4.85 -3.96 -4.58
C LEU A 67 -3.46 -4.41 -4.10
N ALA A 68 -2.93 -3.81 -3.03
CA ALA A 68 -1.62 -4.17 -2.47
C ALA A 68 -1.52 -5.67 -2.09
N HIS A 69 -2.63 -6.28 -1.67
CA HIS A 69 -2.68 -7.71 -1.38
C HIS A 69 -2.53 -8.59 -2.63
N ILE A 70 -3.00 -8.14 -3.80
CA ILE A 70 -2.93 -8.88 -5.07
C ILE A 70 -1.51 -8.77 -5.64
N ILE A 71 -1.01 -7.55 -5.76
CA ILE A 71 0.28 -7.25 -6.41
C ILE A 71 1.47 -7.84 -5.67
N ARG A 72 1.37 -8.08 -4.35
CA ARG A 72 2.45 -8.69 -3.54
C ARG A 72 2.88 -10.05 -4.09
N GLY A 73 1.93 -10.82 -4.63
CA GLY A 73 2.22 -12.08 -5.32
C GLY A 73 2.37 -11.90 -6.83
N ALA A 74 1.53 -11.06 -7.44
CA ALA A 74 1.50 -10.93 -8.88
C ALA A 74 2.76 -10.27 -9.47
N ILE A 75 3.37 -9.29 -8.79
CA ILE A 75 4.60 -8.63 -9.27
C ILE A 75 5.79 -9.60 -9.30
N PRO A 76 6.14 -10.32 -8.21
CA PRO A 76 7.23 -11.27 -8.27
C PRO A 76 7.01 -12.38 -9.31
N LEU A 77 5.78 -12.87 -9.45
CA LEU A 77 5.45 -13.88 -10.44
C LEU A 77 5.63 -13.35 -11.88
N ALA A 78 5.19 -12.11 -12.14
CA ALA A 78 5.32 -11.49 -13.46
C ALA A 78 6.77 -11.16 -13.84
N ILE A 79 7.61 -10.77 -12.88
CA ILE A 79 9.01 -10.36 -13.15
C ILE A 79 9.98 -11.55 -13.12
N PHE A 80 9.81 -12.48 -12.19
CA PHE A 80 10.77 -13.56 -11.95
C PHE A 80 10.27 -14.94 -12.39
N GLY A 81 9.01 -15.08 -12.80
CA GLY A 81 8.42 -16.34 -13.21
C GLY A 81 8.05 -17.26 -12.04
N ALA A 82 7.59 -18.47 -12.37
CA ALA A 82 7.13 -19.45 -11.38
C ALA A 82 8.27 -20.17 -10.64
N ASP A 83 9.45 -20.25 -11.26
CA ASP A 83 10.58 -20.98 -10.71
C ASP A 83 11.11 -20.30 -9.43
N GLY A 84 11.06 -21.05 -8.32
CA GLY A 84 11.47 -20.53 -7.02
C GLY A 84 10.57 -19.43 -6.44
N TYR A 85 9.41 -19.15 -7.05
CA TYR A 85 8.45 -18.14 -6.61
C TYR A 85 8.04 -18.30 -5.15
N GLY A 86 7.77 -19.54 -4.71
CA GLY A 86 7.40 -19.83 -3.32
C GLY A 86 8.51 -19.49 -2.32
N ARG A 87 9.78 -19.73 -2.68
CA ARG A 87 10.94 -19.36 -1.84
C ARG A 87 11.11 -17.84 -1.80
N LEU A 88 11.01 -17.18 -2.94
CA LEU A 88 11.14 -15.72 -3.03
C LEU A 88 10.05 -15.02 -2.21
N THR A 89 8.78 -15.37 -2.44
CA THR A 89 7.64 -14.77 -1.73
C THR A 89 7.60 -15.16 -0.26
N GLY A 90 8.05 -16.36 0.10
CA GLY A 90 8.24 -16.77 1.50
C GLY A 90 9.26 -15.90 2.22
N ASN A 91 10.44 -15.70 1.62
CA ASN A 91 11.49 -14.84 2.19
C ASN A 91 11.02 -13.38 2.33
N LEU A 92 10.40 -12.82 1.28
CA LEU A 92 9.81 -11.48 1.33
C LEU A 92 8.71 -11.39 2.41
N GLY A 93 7.90 -12.44 2.53
CA GLY A 93 6.87 -12.57 3.55
C GLY A 93 7.43 -12.52 4.97
N PHE A 94 8.52 -13.23 5.23
CA PHE A 94 9.21 -13.22 6.53
C PHE A 94 9.66 -11.82 6.93
N PHE A 95 10.42 -11.13 6.07
CA PHE A 95 10.86 -9.76 6.36
C PHE A 95 9.70 -8.79 6.55
N ARG A 96 8.66 -8.91 5.72
CA ARG A 96 7.46 -8.08 5.84
C ARG A 96 6.79 -8.27 7.20
N ILE A 97 6.65 -9.51 7.68
CA ILE A 97 6.03 -9.80 8.98
C ILE A 97 6.86 -9.20 10.10
N LEU A 98 8.19 -9.36 10.06
CA LEU A 98 9.09 -8.78 11.06
C LEU A 98 8.94 -7.25 11.15
N VAL A 99 8.97 -6.56 9.99
CA VAL A 99 8.78 -5.11 9.92
C VAL A 99 7.38 -4.70 10.42
N THR A 100 6.34 -5.46 10.04
CA THR A 100 4.96 -5.17 10.46
C THR A 100 4.76 -5.38 11.96
N ALA A 101 5.48 -6.32 12.58
CA ALA A 101 5.46 -6.53 14.02
C ALA A 101 6.12 -5.37 14.78
N CYS A 102 7.20 -4.81 14.24
CA CYS A 102 7.87 -3.65 14.83
C CYS A 102 7.15 -2.32 14.60
N ALA A 103 6.31 -2.23 13.55
CA ALA A 103 5.69 -0.98 13.14
C ALA A 103 4.81 -0.31 14.22
N PRO A 104 3.89 -1.00 14.92
CA PRO A 104 3.06 -0.38 15.95
C PRO A 104 3.88 0.23 17.09
N VAL A 105 4.88 -0.50 17.58
CA VAL A 105 5.76 -0.04 18.68
C VAL A 105 6.56 1.18 18.24
N THR A 106 7.14 1.14 17.04
CA THR A 106 7.96 2.24 16.51
C THR A 106 7.11 3.49 16.28
N ILE A 107 5.92 3.34 15.68
CA ILE A 107 5.00 4.46 15.42
C ILE A 107 4.48 5.05 16.74
N ALA A 108 4.18 4.23 17.74
CA ALA A 108 3.77 4.70 19.06
C ALA A 108 4.91 5.49 19.73
N ALA A 109 6.12 4.93 19.77
CA ALA A 109 7.29 5.60 20.35
C ALA A 109 7.60 6.95 19.67
N VAL A 110 7.52 7.02 18.34
CA VAL A 110 7.68 8.28 17.59
C VAL A 110 6.54 9.26 17.90
N SER A 111 5.31 8.75 17.98
CA SER A 111 4.14 9.57 18.35
C SER A 111 4.28 10.20 19.72
N ASP A 112 4.78 9.44 20.71
CA ASP A 112 4.97 9.93 22.08
C ASP A 112 6.15 10.91 22.18
N ALA A 113 7.23 10.68 21.44
CA ALA A 113 8.46 11.49 21.51
C ALA A 113 8.35 12.83 20.78
N VAL A 114 7.75 12.85 19.58
CA VAL A 114 7.74 14.04 18.71
C VAL A 114 6.33 14.46 18.27
N GLY A 115 5.30 13.69 18.63
CA GLY A 115 3.91 14.01 18.33
C GLY A 115 3.34 13.29 17.10
N ASN A 116 2.03 13.06 17.11
CA ASN A 116 1.30 12.29 16.10
C ASN A 116 1.48 12.82 14.67
N ARG A 117 1.59 14.14 14.47
CA ARG A 117 1.79 14.74 13.14
C ARG A 117 3.09 14.24 12.49
N TRP A 118 4.17 14.15 13.26
CA TRP A 118 5.47 13.70 12.75
C TRP A 118 5.52 12.19 12.56
N ALA A 119 4.83 11.42 13.41
CA ALA A 119 4.65 9.99 13.19
C ALA A 119 3.92 9.70 11.86
N ILE A 120 2.82 10.41 11.58
CA ILE A 120 2.11 10.28 10.30
C ILE A 120 3.00 10.73 9.13
N ALA A 121 3.76 11.82 9.27
CA ALA A 121 4.71 12.27 8.24
C ALA A 121 5.78 11.22 7.93
N ALA A 122 6.29 10.51 8.93
CA ALA A 122 7.23 9.41 8.75
C ALA A 122 6.60 8.24 7.95
N ILE A 123 5.33 7.91 8.22
CA ILE A 123 4.59 6.89 7.45
C ILE A 123 4.44 7.33 5.99
N VAL A 124 4.09 8.60 5.74
CA VAL A 124 3.98 9.14 4.37
C VAL A 124 5.33 9.07 3.66
N ALA A 125 6.42 9.45 4.33
CA ALA A 125 7.77 9.36 3.76
C ALA A 125 8.14 7.92 3.39
N MET A 126 7.88 6.95 4.27
CA MET A 126 8.12 5.53 3.98
C MET A 126 7.27 5.01 2.83
N ALA A 127 5.99 5.39 2.76
CA ALA A 127 5.12 5.03 1.66
C ALA A 127 5.60 5.63 0.32
N ALA A 128 6.10 6.87 0.34
CA ALA A 128 6.68 7.53 -0.82
C ALA A 128 7.99 6.85 -1.28
N ILE A 129 8.86 6.47 -0.35
CA ILE A 129 10.08 5.69 -0.66
C ILE A 129 9.70 4.36 -1.32
N SER A 130 8.70 3.66 -0.77
CA SER A 130 8.16 2.43 -1.39
C SER A 130 7.67 2.68 -2.82
N LEU A 131 6.99 3.81 -3.07
CA LEU A 131 6.50 4.16 -4.40
C LEU A 131 7.66 4.40 -5.36
N LEU A 132 8.66 5.17 -4.94
CA LEU A 132 9.85 5.46 -5.72
C LEU A 132 10.63 4.19 -6.05
N ALA A 133 10.71 3.23 -5.12
CA ALA A 133 11.35 1.94 -5.34
C ALA A 133 10.61 1.06 -6.37
N LEU A 134 9.29 1.24 -6.54
CA LEU A 134 8.49 0.53 -7.54
C LEU A 134 8.59 1.13 -8.95
N LEU A 135 8.87 2.44 -9.09
CA LEU A 135 8.89 3.11 -10.40
C LEU A 135 9.89 2.50 -11.42
N PRO A 136 11.12 2.09 -11.05
CA PRO A 136 12.05 1.45 -11.98
C PRO A 136 11.51 0.14 -12.57
N LEU A 137 10.61 -0.56 -11.85
CA LEU A 137 10.03 -1.81 -12.32
C LEU A 137 9.06 -1.60 -13.50
N ARG A 138 8.64 -0.37 -13.79
CA ARG A 138 7.78 -0.05 -14.95
C ARG A 138 8.34 -0.55 -16.26
N ARG A 139 9.67 -0.63 -16.38
CA ARG A 139 10.35 -1.16 -17.57
C ARG A 139 9.94 -2.59 -17.92
N TYR A 140 9.57 -3.41 -16.92
CA TYR A 140 9.09 -4.78 -17.13
C TYR A 140 7.64 -4.84 -17.61
N ALA A 141 6.88 -3.74 -17.52
CA ALA A 141 5.52 -3.67 -18.04
C ALA A 141 5.46 -3.26 -19.52
N THR A 142 6.56 -2.70 -20.04
CA THR A 142 6.68 -2.19 -21.41
C THR A 142 7.56 -3.05 -22.31
N ALA A 143 8.20 -4.08 -21.74
CA ALA A 143 9.03 -5.07 -22.44
C ALA A 143 8.17 -6.28 -22.80
#